data_AF-A0A497SQF0-F1
#
_entry.id   AF-A0A497SQF0-F1
#
_cell.length_a   1.000
_cell.length_b   1.000
_cell.length_c   1.000
_cell.angle_alpha   90.00
_cell.angle_beta   90.00
_cell.angle_gamma   90.00
#
_symmetry.space_group_name_H-M   'P 1'
#
loop_
_entity.id
_entity.type
_entity.pdbx_description
1 polymer ?
#
loop_
_entity_poly.entity_id
_entity_poly.type
_entity_poly.pdbx_seq_one_letter_code
_entity_poly.pdbx_strand_id
1 'polypeptide(L)'
;MEITTYQSEKINLGEFTLEDFVFVVFPGTQKKMREVSLIILKELENGPKTISEIVDKHKLPRGTSYDAANKMQRLGIINKEGKYAPVRISSKFPLSLERLSLWYRHHFGLKKRG
;
A
#
# COMPACT_ATOMS: atom_id res chain seq x y z
N MET A 1 30.79 -19.38 -6.59
CA MET A 1 29.54 -19.73 -5.90
C MET A 1 28.49 -18.76 -6.41
N GLU A 2 27.68 -19.19 -7.36
CA GLU A 2 26.70 -18.34 -8.04
C GLU A 2 25.53 -18.08 -7.07
N ILE A 3 25.31 -16.81 -6.75
CA ILE A 3 24.13 -16.39 -5.99
C ILE A 3 22.99 -16.36 -7.00
N THR A 4 22.33 -17.51 -7.19
CA THR A 4 21.09 -17.61 -7.95
C THR A 4 20.03 -16.75 -7.26
N THR A 5 19.75 -15.62 -7.89
CA THR A 5 18.67 -14.69 -7.59
C THR A 5 17.36 -15.47 -7.48
N TYR A 6 16.78 -15.55 -6.29
CA TYR A 6 15.37 -15.93 -6.16
C TYR A 6 14.54 -14.76 -6.72
N GLN A 7 14.31 -14.79 -8.04
CA GLN A 7 13.16 -14.11 -8.61
C GLN A 7 11.96 -14.68 -7.86
N SER A 8 11.38 -13.88 -6.96
CA SER A 8 10.08 -14.18 -6.40
C SER A 8 9.13 -14.27 -7.58
N GLU A 9 8.79 -15.50 -7.96
CA GLU A 9 7.68 -15.78 -8.86
C GLU A 9 6.53 -14.87 -8.42
N LYS A 10 6.06 -14.01 -9.33
CA LYS A 10 4.87 -13.18 -9.11
C LYS A 10 3.76 -14.13 -8.71
N ILE A 11 3.48 -14.21 -7.41
CA ILE A 11 2.40 -15.03 -6.89
C ILE A 11 1.12 -14.42 -7.45
N ASN A 12 0.56 -15.07 -8.47
CA ASN A 12 -0.70 -14.64 -9.05
C ASN A 12 -1.82 -15.16 -8.11
N LEU A 13 -2.21 -14.31 -7.16
CA LEU A 13 -3.09 -14.60 -6.02
C LEU A 13 -4.59 -14.44 -6.32
N GLY A 14 -5.02 -14.36 -7.57
CA GLY A 14 -6.44 -14.44 -7.95
C GLY A 14 -7.46 -13.58 -7.16
N GLU A 15 -7.29 -12.31 -6.79
CA GLU A 15 -6.15 -11.38 -6.69
C GLU A 15 -6.52 -10.51 -5.47
N PHE A 16 -5.83 -10.65 -4.32
CA PHE A 16 -5.99 -9.67 -3.24
C PHE A 16 -5.37 -8.36 -3.74
N THR A 17 -6.21 -7.45 -4.22
CA THR A 17 -5.78 -6.25 -4.92
C THR A 17 -5.29 -5.16 -3.96
N LEU A 18 -4.59 -4.16 -4.49
CA LEU A 18 -4.24 -2.96 -3.71
C LEU A 18 -5.50 -2.25 -3.20
N GLU A 19 -6.59 -2.31 -3.96
CA GLU A 19 -7.91 -1.82 -3.60
C GLU A 19 -8.50 -2.58 -2.40
N ASP A 20 -8.44 -3.91 -2.39
CA ASP A 20 -8.88 -4.73 -1.25
C ASP A 20 -8.07 -4.41 0.00
N PHE A 21 -6.75 -4.27 -0.15
CA PHE A 21 -5.86 -3.88 0.93
C PHE A 21 -6.25 -2.52 1.54
N VAL A 22 -6.41 -1.49 0.70
CA VAL A 22 -6.80 -0.15 1.15
C VAL A 22 -8.19 -0.18 1.80
N PHE A 23 -9.11 -1.02 1.32
CA PHE A 23 -10.42 -1.19 1.93
C PHE A 23 -10.33 -1.75 3.36
N VAL A 24 -9.47 -2.74 3.58
CA VAL A 24 -9.22 -3.31 4.92
C VAL A 24 -8.57 -2.29 5.86
N VAL A 25 -7.60 -1.52 5.38
CA VAL A 25 -6.86 -0.54 6.21
C VAL A 25 -7.71 0.70 6.56
N PHE A 26 -8.63 1.08 5.67
CA PHE A 26 -9.49 2.26 5.81
C PHE A 26 -10.98 1.86 5.70
N PRO A 27 -11.54 1.23 6.76
CA PRO A 27 -12.88 0.66 6.72
C PRO A 27 -13.99 1.71 6.71
N GLY A 28 -15.18 1.29 6.25
CA GLY A 28 -16.45 2.00 6.43
C GLY A 28 -16.51 3.38 5.78
N THR A 29 -16.49 4.43 6.61
CA THR A 29 -16.80 5.83 6.28
C THR A 29 -15.63 6.63 5.68
N GLN A 30 -14.42 6.08 5.66
CA GLN A 30 -13.19 6.76 5.21
C GLN A 30 -13.00 6.76 3.68
N LYS A 31 -14.08 6.98 2.89
CA LYS A 31 -14.03 6.90 1.41
C LYS A 31 -12.93 7.77 0.79
N LYS A 32 -12.84 9.04 1.19
CA LYS A 32 -11.82 9.97 0.67
C LYS A 32 -10.39 9.54 1.03
N MET A 33 -10.17 8.99 2.24
CA MET A 33 -8.84 8.50 2.62
C MET A 33 -8.47 7.24 1.83
N ARG A 34 -9.42 6.37 1.51
CA ARG A 34 -9.18 5.21 0.63
C ARG A 34 -8.67 5.64 -0.74
N GLU A 35 -9.42 6.51 -1.41
CA GLU A 35 -9.08 7.01 -2.75
C GLU A 35 -7.69 7.63 -2.77
N VAL A 36 -7.41 8.50 -1.78
CA VAL A 36 -6.11 9.17 -1.67
C VAL A 36 -4.97 8.17 -1.37
N SER A 37 -5.20 7.20 -0.48
CA SER A 37 -4.19 6.19 -0.15
C SER A 37 -3.85 5.32 -1.35
N LEU A 38 -4.87 4.93 -2.13
CA LEU A 38 -4.69 4.15 -3.35
C LEU A 38 -3.83 4.91 -4.38
N ILE A 39 -4.12 6.18 -4.60
CA ILE A 39 -3.36 7.03 -5.53
C ILE A 39 -1.91 7.19 -5.05
N ILE A 40 -1.70 7.43 -3.76
CA ILE A 40 -0.36 7.53 -3.18
C ILE A 40 0.43 6.23 -3.41
N LEU A 41 -0.17 5.07 -3.10
CA LEU A 41 0.52 3.78 -3.25
C LEU A 41 0.87 3.50 -4.72
N LYS A 42 -0.04 3.75 -5.66
CA LYS A 42 0.22 3.60 -7.11
C LYS A 42 1.34 4.52 -7.61
N GLU A 43 1.41 5.75 -7.12
CA GLU A 43 2.53 6.65 -7.48
C GLU A 43 3.87 6.17 -6.90
N LEU A 44 3.85 5.59 -5.69
CA LEU A 44 5.05 5.09 -5.03
C LEU A 44 5.56 3.75 -5.60
N GLU A 45 4.70 2.96 -6.26
CA GLU A 45 5.13 1.80 -7.06
C GLU A 45 6.07 2.19 -8.20
N ASN A 46 5.91 3.41 -8.73
CA ASN A 46 6.77 3.96 -9.78
C ASN A 46 8.03 4.64 -9.24
N GLY A 47 8.22 4.67 -7.92
CA GLY A 47 9.42 5.18 -7.27
C GLY A 47 9.15 6.21 -6.15
N PRO A 48 10.20 6.59 -5.40
CA PRO A 48 10.08 7.54 -4.30
C PRO A 48 9.58 8.91 -4.73
N LYS A 49 8.58 9.46 -4.03
CA LYS A 49 8.03 10.81 -4.27
C LYS A 49 7.58 11.46 -2.97
N THR A 50 7.61 12.78 -2.92
CA THR A 50 7.02 13.52 -1.80
C THR A 50 5.49 13.48 -1.90
N ILE A 51 4.83 13.59 -0.74
CA ILE A 51 3.36 13.69 -0.72
C ILE A 51 2.88 14.96 -1.42
N SER A 52 3.63 16.07 -1.36
CA SER A 52 3.25 17.30 -2.07
C SER A 52 3.22 17.08 -3.58
N GLU A 53 4.23 16.44 -4.17
CA GLU A 53 4.26 16.15 -5.61
C GLU A 53 3.05 15.31 -6.04
N ILE A 54 2.70 14.28 -5.25
CA ILE A 54 1.54 13.42 -5.52
C ILE A 54 0.24 14.23 -5.43
N VAL A 55 0.11 15.06 -4.39
CA VAL A 55 -1.05 15.90 -4.15
C VAL A 55 -1.25 16.92 -5.27
N ASP A 56 -0.18 17.59 -5.67
CA ASP A 56 -0.24 18.64 -6.68
C ASP A 56 -0.50 18.04 -8.07
N LYS A 57 0.08 16.86 -8.39
CA LYS A 57 -0.17 16.12 -9.64
C LYS A 57 -1.62 15.68 -9.79
N HIS A 58 -2.20 15.10 -8.74
CA HIS A 58 -3.55 14.51 -8.78
C HIS A 58 -4.63 15.42 -8.22
N LYS A 59 -4.29 16.68 -7.87
CA LYS A 59 -5.19 17.68 -7.28
C LYS A 59 -5.94 17.15 -6.04
N LEU A 60 -5.23 16.45 -5.17
CA LEU A 60 -5.82 15.79 -4.00
C LEU A 60 -6.06 16.78 -2.84
N PRO A 61 -7.02 16.51 -1.94
CA PRO A 61 -7.19 17.30 -0.73
C PRO A 61 -5.95 17.19 0.17
N ARG A 62 -5.24 18.30 0.40
CA ARG A 62 -3.98 18.33 1.17
C ARG A 62 -4.13 17.67 2.55
N GLY A 63 -5.06 18.13 3.37
CA GLY A 63 -5.27 17.60 4.74
C GLY A 63 -5.45 16.08 4.76
N THR A 64 -6.42 15.58 3.99
CA THR A 64 -6.70 14.14 3.86
C THR A 64 -5.49 13.34 3.37
N SER A 65 -4.69 13.91 2.47
CA SER A 65 -3.50 13.24 1.91
C SER A 65 -2.39 13.08 2.94
N TYR A 66 -2.14 14.12 3.73
CA TYR A 66 -1.18 14.02 4.83
C TYR A 66 -1.67 13.08 5.94
N ASP A 67 -2.97 13.10 6.26
CA ASP A 67 -3.54 12.17 7.24
C ASP A 67 -3.46 10.71 6.78
N ALA A 68 -3.74 10.45 5.50
CA ALA A 68 -3.59 9.13 4.88
C ALA A 68 -2.13 8.68 4.93
N ALA A 69 -1.18 9.53 4.53
CA ALA A 69 0.24 9.22 4.57
C ALA A 69 0.73 8.94 6.00
N ASN A 70 0.32 9.76 6.98
CA ASN A 70 0.70 9.57 8.38
C ASN A 70 0.15 8.25 8.95
N LYS A 71 -1.10 7.91 8.62
CA LYS A 71 -1.69 6.62 9.02
C LYS A 71 -0.97 5.44 8.37
N MET A 72 -0.68 5.53 7.07
CA MET A 72 0.09 4.50 6.36
C MET A 72 1.51 4.33 6.93
N GLN A 73 2.16 5.42 7.34
CA GLN A 73 3.45 5.38 8.00
C GLN A 73 3.39 4.66 9.35
N ARG A 74 2.38 4.97 10.19
CA ARG A 74 2.19 4.29 11.48
C ARG A 74 1.93 2.79 11.33
N LEU A 75 1.30 2.39 10.22
CA LEU A 75 1.07 0.99 9.88
C LEU A 75 2.27 0.31 9.22
N GLY A 76 3.39 1.02 9.02
CA GLY A 76 4.59 0.49 8.40
C GLY A 76 4.42 0.16 6.91
N ILE A 77 3.42 0.76 6.24
CA ILE A 77 3.15 0.60 4.80
C ILE A 77 4.14 1.44 3.99
N ILE A 78 4.39 2.67 4.44
CA ILE A 78 5.33 3.60 3.81
C ILE A 78 6.35 4.11 4.83
N ASN A 79 7.54 4.45 4.34
CA ASN A 79 8.59 5.08 5.13
C ASN A 79 8.70 6.56 4.74
N LYS A 80 8.75 7.41 5.75
CA LYS A 80 8.91 8.86 5.61
C LYS A 80 9.91 9.35 6.66
N GLU A 81 11.07 9.79 6.20
CA GLU A 81 12.20 10.21 7.06
C GLU A 81 12.06 11.65 7.58
N GLY A 82 11.21 12.46 6.95
CA GLY A 82 11.00 13.85 7.33
C GLY A 82 9.79 14.47 6.63
N LYS A 83 9.42 15.70 7.03
CA LYS A 83 8.21 16.39 6.52
C LYS A 83 8.22 16.56 5.00
N TYR A 84 9.39 16.89 4.44
CA TYR A 84 9.61 17.15 3.01
C TYR A 84 10.41 16.05 2.30
N ALA A 85 10.71 14.96 3.00
CA ALA A 85 11.47 13.86 2.42
C ALA A 85 10.60 13.07 1.43
N PRO A 86 11.20 12.52 0.35
CA PRO A 86 10.55 11.54 -0.49
C PRO A 86 10.08 10.36 0.35
N VAL A 87 8.85 9.94 0.11
CA VAL A 87 8.24 8.79 0.74
C VAL A 87 8.49 7.57 -0.13
N ARG A 88 8.63 6.40 0.50
CA ARG A 88 8.86 5.12 -0.18
C ARG A 88 7.94 4.05 0.38
N ILE A 89 7.63 3.02 -0.40
CA ILE A 89 7.03 1.80 0.15
C ILE A 89 8.00 1.19 1.15
N SER A 90 7.50 0.82 2.32
CA SER A 90 8.31 0.21 3.37
C SER A 90 8.78 -1.18 2.95
N SER A 91 10.03 -1.53 3.23
CA SER A 91 10.57 -2.88 2.99
C SER A 91 9.85 -3.96 3.81
N LYS A 92 9.16 -3.58 4.89
CA LYS A 92 8.35 -4.48 5.72
C LYS A 92 6.93 -4.67 5.18
N PHE A 93 6.53 -3.86 4.20
CA PHE A 93 5.16 -3.86 3.67
C PHE A 93 4.83 -5.16 2.90
N PRO A 94 5.68 -5.68 1.99
CA PRO A 94 5.35 -6.90 1.24
C PRO A 94 5.06 -8.10 2.15
N LEU A 95 5.88 -8.32 3.18
CA LEU A 95 5.68 -9.40 4.14
C LEU A 95 4.40 -9.21 4.97
N SER A 96 4.10 -7.97 5.35
CA SER A 96 2.86 -7.64 6.08
C SER A 96 1.63 -7.88 5.21
N LEU A 97 1.71 -7.54 3.92
CA LEU A 97 0.66 -7.76 2.94
C LEU A 97 0.40 -9.25 2.71
N GLU A 98 1.46 -10.05 2.57
CA GLU A 98 1.36 -11.50 2.44
C GLU A 98 0.64 -12.12 3.65
N ARG A 99 1.04 -11.76 4.87
CA ARG A 99 0.40 -12.23 6.11
C ARG A 99 -1.08 -11.84 6.20
N LEU A 100 -1.41 -10.60 5.83
CA LEU A 100 -2.79 -10.13 5.80
C LEU A 100 -3.62 -10.91 4.79
N SER A 101 -3.08 -11.17 3.59
CA SER A 101 -3.75 -11.95 2.55
C SER A 101 -4.06 -13.39 3.00
N LEU A 102 -3.15 -14.01 3.77
CA LEU A 102 -3.33 -15.36 4.32
C LEU A 102 -4.42 -15.37 5.39
N TRP A 103 -4.37 -14.41 6.32
CA TRP A 103 -5.40 -14.26 7.35
C TRP A 103 -6.78 -14.01 6.74
N TYR A 104 -6.88 -13.10 5.77
CA TYR A 104 -8.12 -12.74 5.09
C TYR A 104 -8.75 -13.95 4.40
N ARG A 105 -7.95 -14.75 3.68
CA ARG A 105 -8.40 -16.00 3.05
C ARG A 105 -8.94 -17.01 4.05
N HIS A 106 -8.22 -17.20 5.16
CA HIS A 106 -8.64 -18.12 6.22
C HIS A 106 -9.94 -17.66 6.90
N HIS A 107 -10.08 -16.36 7.17
CA HIS A 107 -11.20 -15.82 7.92
C HIS A 107 -12.49 -15.73 7.09
N PHE A 108 -12.39 -15.36 5.81
CA PHE A 108 -13.55 -15.16 4.93
C PHE A 108 -13.83 -16.33 3.98
N GLY A 109 -13.08 -17.44 4.07
CA GLY A 109 -13.41 -18.70 3.41
C GLY A 109 -13.38 -18.65 1.87
N LEU A 110 -12.60 -17.76 1.26
CA LEU A 110 -12.43 -17.71 -0.19
C LEU A 110 -11.74 -19.00 -0.66
N LYS A 111 -12.54 -20.00 -1.06
CA LYS A 111 -12.06 -21.20 -1.75
C LYS A 111 -11.36 -20.75 -3.03
N LYS A 112 -10.14 -21.24 -3.28
CA LYS A 112 -9.49 -21.18 -4.60
C LYS A 112 -10.55 -21.57 -5.65
N ARG A 113 -10.96 -20.63 -6.51
CA ARG A 113 -11.54 -21.03 -7.79
C ARG A 113 -10.38 -21.65 -8.56
N GLY A 114 -10.46 -22.96 -8.74
CA GLY A 114 -9.49 -23.76 -9.47
C GLY A 114 -9.43 -23.39 -10.94
#